data_AF-S7Q6Y2-F1
#
_entry.id   AF-S7Q6Y2-F1
#
_cell.length_a   1.000
_cell.length_b   1.000
_cell.length_c   1.000
_cell.angle_alpha   90.00
_cell.angle_beta   90.00
_cell.angle_gamma   90.00
#
_symmetry.space_group_name_H-M   'P 1'
#
loop_
_entity.id
_entity.type
_entity.pdbx_description
1 polymer ?
#
loop_
_entity_poly.entity_id
_entity_poly.type
_entity_poly.pdbx_seq_one_letter_code
_entity_poly.pdbx_strand_id
1 'polypeptide(L)'
;STYKLKLPPELAKRRIHPTFHVSRLRRHEGNDDNLFPHRESYTTYDFGEPKDIEWLVEEIMAHRWNKNALQLLVRWQIGEAT
;
A
#
# COMPACT_ATOMS: atom_id res chain seq x y z
N SER A 1 24.37 -0.01 -23.22
CA SER A 1 24.80 0.33 -21.83
C SER A 1 23.59 0.39 -20.91
N THR A 2 23.76 0.04 -19.64
CA THR A 2 22.67 -0.04 -18.64
C THR A 2 22.94 0.90 -17.48
N TYR A 3 21.89 1.54 -16.97
CA TYR A 3 21.96 2.46 -15.82
C TYR A 3 21.12 1.90 -14.68
N LYS A 4 21.54 2.16 -13.43
CA LYS A 4 20.85 1.72 -12.21
C LYS A 4 20.43 2.93 -11.39
N LEU A 5 19.17 2.97 -10.95
CA LEU A 5 18.62 3.99 -10.06
C LEU A 5 18.47 3.45 -8.65
N LYS A 6 18.52 4.35 -7.67
CA LYS A 6 18.10 4.06 -6.30
C LYS A 6 16.58 4.23 -6.23
N LEU A 7 15.85 3.13 -6.13
CA LEU A 7 14.39 3.15 -6.00
C LEU A 7 13.97 3.35 -4.53
N PRO A 8 12.86 4.06 -4.27
CA PRO A 8 12.17 4.03 -2.99
C PRO A 8 11.84 2.59 -2.55
N PRO A 9 11.77 2.30 -1.24
CA PRO A 9 11.52 0.96 -0.71
C PRO A 9 10.23 0.34 -1.24
N GLU A 10 9.18 1.13 -1.42
CA GLU A 10 7.87 0.65 -1.89
C GLU A 10 7.89 0.15 -3.32
N LEU A 11 8.63 0.84 -4.21
CA LEU A 11 8.82 0.38 -5.59
C LEU A 11 9.66 -0.91 -5.62
N ALA A 12 10.66 -1.01 -4.74
CA ALA A 12 11.48 -2.20 -4.61
C ALA A 12 10.69 -3.42 -4.07
N LYS A 13 9.80 -3.22 -3.09
CA LYS A 13 8.90 -4.27 -2.56
C LYS A 13 8.01 -4.87 -3.65
N ARG A 14 7.59 -4.05 -4.62
CA ARG A 14 6.83 -4.49 -5.81
C ARG A 14 7.68 -5.10 -6.92
N ARG A 15 8.98 -5.35 -6.69
CA ARG A 15 9.93 -5.94 -7.64
C ARG A 15 10.13 -5.12 -8.91
N ILE A 16 9.96 -3.80 -8.84
CA ILE A 16 10.29 -2.91 -9.96
C ILE A 16 11.81 -2.96 -10.19
N HIS A 17 12.21 -3.17 -11.43
CA HIS A 17 13.61 -3.30 -11.77
C HIS A 17 14.30 -1.92 -11.76
N PRO A 18 15.35 -1.71 -10.93
CA PRO A 18 16.03 -0.42 -10.83
C PRO A 18 16.91 -0.09 -12.04
N THR A 19 17.06 -1.04 -12.97
CA THR A 19 17.98 -0.96 -14.10
C THR A 19 17.25 -0.83 -15.41
N PHE A 20 17.71 0.10 -16.25
CA PHE A 20 17.14 0.32 -17.58
C PHE A 20 18.24 0.59 -18.62
N HIS A 21 17.92 0.31 -19.89
CA HIS A 21 18.85 0.50 -21.01
C HIS A 21 18.98 1.98 -21.39
N VAL A 22 20.19 2.39 -21.81
CA VAL A 22 20.53 3.78 -22.19
C VAL A 22 19.56 4.42 -23.19
N SER A 23 18.93 3.63 -24.07
CA SER A 23 17.94 4.11 -25.04
C SER A 23 16.66 4.69 -24.42
N ARG A 24 16.44 4.49 -23.11
CA ARG A 24 15.32 5.06 -22.36
C ARG A 24 15.68 6.39 -21.68
N LEU A 25 16.93 6.84 -21.73
CA LEU A 25 17.31 8.13 -21.19
C LEU A 25 16.59 9.26 -21.95
N ARG A 26 16.02 10.18 -21.18
CA ARG A 26 15.43 11.42 -21.65
C ARG A 26 16.02 12.57 -20.86
N ARG A 27 15.96 13.78 -21.42
CA ARG A 27 16.32 14.99 -20.69
C ARG A 27 15.46 15.07 -19.43
N HIS A 28 16.11 15.32 -18.29
CA HIS A 28 15.39 15.52 -17.05
C HIS A 28 14.65 16.85 -17.10
N GLU A 29 13.34 16.79 -16.91
CA GLU A 29 12.48 17.96 -16.68
C GLU A 29 12.11 17.94 -15.20
N GLY A 30 12.47 19.01 -14.49
CA GLY A 30 12.18 19.14 -13.06
C GLY A 30 10.69 19.23 -12.80
N ASN A 31 10.28 18.85 -11.59
CA ASN A 31 8.90 19.02 -11.15
C ASN A 31 8.56 20.51 -11.00
N ASP A 32 7.33 20.89 -11.34
CA ASP A 32 6.77 22.19 -10.97
C ASP A 32 6.01 22.02 -9.65
N ASP A 33 6.59 22.52 -8.56
CA ASP A 33 6.04 22.34 -7.21
C ASP A 33 4.75 23.16 -6.97
N ASN A 34 4.46 24.16 -7.81
CA ASN A 34 3.19 24.89 -7.75
C ASN A 34 2.04 24.05 -8.34
N LEU A 35 2.32 23.32 -9.41
CA LEU A 35 1.33 22.46 -10.09
C LEU A 35 1.22 21.08 -9.42
N PHE A 36 2.32 20.57 -8.85
CA PHE A 36 2.40 19.23 -8.27
C PHE A 36 3.04 19.26 -6.87
N PRO A 37 2.39 19.86 -5.87
CA PRO A 37 2.87 19.85 -4.49
C PRO A 37 2.86 18.43 -3.90
N HIS A 38 3.78 18.16 -2.98
CA HIS A 38 3.83 16.94 -2.15
C HIS A 38 3.80 15.59 -2.91
N ARG A 39 4.71 15.43 -3.89
CA ARG A 39 4.93 14.15 -4.58
C ARG A 39 5.64 13.11 -3.69
N GLU A 40 4.90 12.57 -2.74
CA GLU A 40 5.29 11.34 -2.05
C GLU A 40 4.89 10.14 -2.91
N SER A 41 5.71 9.08 -2.91
CA SER A 41 5.40 7.89 -3.71
C SER A 41 4.04 7.31 -3.34
N TYR A 42 3.69 7.35 -2.05
CA TYR A 42 2.44 6.85 -1.50
C TYR A 42 1.21 7.69 -1.86
N THR A 43 1.37 8.99 -2.08
CA THR A 43 0.24 9.85 -2.51
C THR A 43 -0.01 9.75 -3.99
N THR A 44 1.03 9.42 -4.78
CA THR A 44 0.95 9.43 -6.25
C THR A 44 0.52 8.08 -6.83
N TYR A 45 0.89 6.96 -6.18
CA TYR A 45 0.60 5.62 -6.69
C TYR A 45 -0.23 4.82 -5.68
N ASP A 46 -1.24 4.12 -6.19
CA ASP A 46 -1.96 3.11 -5.42
C ASP A 46 -1.06 1.86 -5.24
N PHE A 47 -0.48 1.75 -4.04
CA PHE A 47 0.32 0.60 -3.63
C PHE A 47 -0.51 -0.58 -3.12
N GLY A 48 -1.84 -0.50 -3.23
CA GLY A 48 -2.75 -1.46 -2.64
C GLY A 48 -2.74 -1.37 -1.12
N GLU A 49 -3.66 -2.11 -0.51
CA GLU A 49 -3.70 -2.21 0.93
C GLU A 49 -2.44 -2.92 1.47
N PRO A 50 -1.79 -2.38 2.52
CA PRO A 50 -0.78 -3.11 3.25
C PRO A 50 -1.30 -4.51 3.61
N LYS A 51 -0.44 -5.53 3.51
CA LYS A 51 -0.83 -6.89 3.94
C LYS A 51 -1.17 -6.97 5.43
N ASP A 52 -0.70 -5.98 6.18
CA ASP A 52 -0.84 -5.86 7.63
C ASP A 52 -1.87 -4.77 7.99
N ILE A 53 -2.94 -4.60 7.18
CA ILE A 53 -4.09 -3.83 7.68
C ILE A 53 -4.70 -4.64 8.82
N GLU A 54 -4.38 -4.21 10.02
CA GLU A 54 -5.07 -4.61 11.23
C GLU A 54 -6.40 -3.87 11.27
N TRP A 55 -7.50 -4.62 11.17
CA TRP A 55 -8.84 -4.05 11.33
C TRP A 55 -9.10 -3.82 12.82
N LEU A 56 -9.40 -2.58 13.18
CA LEU A 56 -9.77 -2.22 14.54
C LEU A 56 -11.18 -2.76 14.85
N VAL A 57 -11.22 -3.67 15.83
CA VAL A 57 -12.48 -4.15 16.42
C VAL A 57 -13.03 -3.06 17.32
N GLU A 58 -14.29 -2.70 17.11
CA GLU A 58 -15.01 -1.77 17.98
C GLU A 58 -15.57 -2.50 19.21
N GLU A 59 -16.30 -3.60 18.98
CA GLU A 59 -16.96 -4.35 20.05
C GLU A 59 -17.21 -5.81 19.64
N ILE A 60 -17.16 -6.75 20.60
CA ILE A 60 -17.68 -8.12 20.42
C ILE A 60 -19.15 -8.11 20.82
N MET A 61 -20.05 -8.27 19.86
CA MET A 61 -21.49 -8.16 20.07
C MET A 61 -22.11 -9.45 20.62
N ALA A 62 -21.61 -10.61 20.20
CA ALA A 62 -22.14 -11.90 20.62
C ALA A 62 -21.10 -13.02 20.45
N HIS A 63 -21.39 -14.18 21.03
CA HIS A 63 -20.62 -15.39 20.78
C HIS A 63 -21.55 -16.60 20.69
N ARG A 64 -21.13 -17.62 19.94
CA ARG A 64 -21.80 -18.92 19.91
C ARG A 64 -20.78 -20.05 19.78
N TRP A 65 -21.13 -21.21 20.33
CA TRP A 65 -20.38 -22.44 20.12
C TRP A 65 -20.89 -23.13 18.86
N ASN A 66 -19.97 -23.46 17.95
CA ASN A 66 -20.23 -24.31 16.79
C ASN A 66 -19.34 -25.55 16.89
N LYS A 67 -19.92 -26.65 17.38
CA LYS A 67 -19.20 -27.87 17.76
C LYS A 67 -18.10 -27.53 18.77
N ASN A 68 -16.83 -27.67 18.38
CA ASN A 68 -15.66 -27.40 19.22
C ASN A 68 -15.01 -26.04 18.92
N ALA A 69 -15.66 -25.18 18.14
CA ALA A 69 -15.16 -23.85 17.80
C ALA A 69 -16.03 -22.75 18.42
N LEU A 70 -15.40 -21.76 19.03
CA LEU A 70 -16.06 -20.52 19.46
C LEU A 70 -16.12 -19.56 18.27
N GLN A 71 -17.31 -19.11 17.91
CA GLN A 71 -17.53 -18.06 16.93
C GLN A 71 -17.93 -16.78 17.66
N LEU A 72 -17.34 -15.65 17.25
CA LEU A 72 -17.64 -14.32 17.77
C LEU A 72 -18.31 -13.52 16.67
N LEU A 73 -19.34 -12.77 17.03
CA LEU A 73 -19.90 -11.71 16.19
C LEU A 73 -19.21 -10.41 16.57
N VAL A 74 -18.49 -9.82 15.62
CA VAL A 74 -17.61 -8.67 15.84
C VAL A 74 -18.15 -7.46 15.09
N ARG A 75 -18.24 -6.31 15.76
CA ARG A 75 -18.50 -5.00 15.13
C ARG A 75 -17.17 -4.33 14.80
N TRP A 76 -16.98 -3.97 13.54
CA TRP A 76 -15.79 -3.28 13.05
C TRP A 76 -15.98 -1.76 13.16
N GLN A 77 -14.89 -0.99 13.32
CA GLN A 77 -14.97 0.48 13.35
C GLN A 77 -15.57 1.10 12.08
N ILE A 78 -15.54 0.38 10.96
CA ILE A 78 -16.17 0.80 9.69
C ILE A 78 -17.70 0.58 9.67
N GLY A 79 -18.28 0.05 10.75
CA GLY A 79 -19.72 -0.11 10.96
C GLY A 79 -20.31 -1.45 10.49
N GLU A 80 -19.54 -2.27 9.79
CA GLU A 80 -19.96 -3.63 9.42
C GLU A 80 -19.84 -4.60 10.62
N ALA A 81 -20.68 -5.64 10.65
CA ALA A 81 -20.62 -6.69 11.66
C ALA A 81 -20.50 -8.08 11.01
N THR A 82 -19.56 -8.91 11.47
CA THR A 82 -19.29 -10.25 10.93
C THR A 82 -19.15 -11.31 12.01
#